data_AF-A0A5K1JJG6-F1
#
_entry.id   AF-A0A5K1JJG6-F1
#
_cell.length_a   1.000
_cell.length_b   1.000
_cell.length_c   1.000
_cell.angle_alpha   90.00
_cell.angle_beta   90.00
_cell.angle_gamma   90.00
#
_symmetry.space_group_name_H-M   'P 1'
#
loop_
_entity.id
_entity.type
_entity.pdbx_description
1 polymer ?
#
loop_
_entity_poly.entity_id
_entity_poly.type
_entity_poly.pdbx_seq_one_letter_code
_entity_poly.pdbx_strand_id
1 'polypeptide(L)'
;MDEELDYLWETLGLEITADLWPERDKIHPTLRPAITVVQANYRRAPFLIMRTSWHAALPDLKRIQASLVELSGMPTVISETNLERRQRERLQRQRIPFICPGIQAYLPFMDEEYWSDTPDTYVKTYDPHEWAQLED
;
A
#
# COMPACT_ATOMS: atom_id res chain seq x y z
N MET A 1 10.13 4.92 -7.31
CA MET A 1 10.07 3.71 -6.49
C MET A 1 11.21 3.75 -5.51
N ASP A 2 12.41 4.08 -5.99
CA ASP A 2 13.57 4.33 -5.12
C ASP A 2 13.28 5.39 -4.05
N GLU A 3 12.71 6.55 -4.42
CA GLU A 3 12.36 7.61 -3.47
C GLU A 3 11.42 7.15 -2.34
N GLU A 4 10.43 6.31 -2.66
CA GLU A 4 9.53 5.76 -1.66
C GLU A 4 10.24 4.80 -0.70
N LEU A 5 11.12 3.94 -1.22
CA LEU A 5 11.88 2.98 -0.42
C LEU A 5 12.91 3.68 0.46
N ASP A 6 13.62 4.66 -0.11
CA ASP A 6 14.57 5.52 0.60
C ASP A 6 13.85 6.25 1.74
N TYR A 7 12.68 6.83 1.47
CA TYR A 7 11.88 7.50 2.50
C TYR A 7 11.47 6.54 3.63
N LEU A 8 11.00 5.33 3.31
CA LEU A 8 10.61 4.33 4.31
C LEU A 8 11.80 3.86 5.15
N TRP A 9 12.98 3.69 4.54
CA TRP A 9 14.20 3.35 5.25
C TRP A 9 14.66 4.50 6.15
N GLU A 10 14.82 5.70 5.60
CA GLU A 10 15.36 6.86 6.33
C GLU A 10 14.43 7.35 7.44
N THR A 11 13.12 7.32 7.22
CA THR A 11 12.14 7.88 8.16
C THR A 11 11.65 6.85 9.17
N LEU A 12 11.45 5.60 8.74
CA LEU A 12 10.83 4.57 9.57
C LEU A 12 11.79 3.41 9.91
N GLY A 13 13.01 3.40 9.38
CA GLY A 13 13.98 2.31 9.59
C GLY A 13 13.52 0.98 8.98
N LEU A 14 12.61 1.00 8.01
CA LEU A 14 12.03 -0.20 7.42
C LEU A 14 12.92 -0.73 6.31
N GLU A 15 13.61 -1.84 6.58
CA GLU A 15 14.39 -2.54 5.56
C GLU A 15 13.45 -3.31 4.62
N ILE A 16 13.10 -2.66 3.50
CA ILE A 16 12.16 -3.18 2.52
C ILE A 16 12.92 -3.54 1.23
N THR A 17 12.73 -4.77 0.77
CA THR A 17 13.13 -5.17 -0.59
C THR A 17 11.93 -5.05 -1.50
N ALA A 18 12.08 -4.51 -2.71
CA ALA A 18 10.97 -4.42 -3.65
C ALA A 18 11.37 -4.82 -5.08
N ASP A 19 10.49 -5.56 -5.73
CA ASP A 19 10.64 -6.03 -7.11
C ASP A 19 9.39 -5.70 -7.93
N LEU A 20 9.50 -5.69 -9.25
CA LEU A 20 8.33 -5.59 -10.12
C LEU A 20 7.32 -6.69 -9.79
N TRP A 21 6.05 -6.33 -9.61
CA TRP A 21 5.03 -7.30 -9.27
C TRP A 21 4.85 -8.31 -10.44
N PRO A 22 5.06 -9.63 -10.21
CA PRO A 22 5.07 -10.62 -11.28
C PRO A 22 3.74 -10.73 -12.02
N GLU A 23 2.62 -10.43 -11.34
CA GLU A 23 1.28 -10.56 -11.92
C GLU A 23 0.76 -9.27 -12.56
N ARG A 24 1.65 -8.32 -12.89
CA ARG A 24 1.27 -7.07 -13.57
C ARG A 24 0.47 -7.29 -14.87
N ASP A 25 0.64 -8.45 -15.50
CA ASP A 25 -0.08 -8.80 -16.71
C ASP A 25 -1.57 -9.13 -16.49
N LYS A 26 -2.00 -9.26 -15.23
CA LYS A 26 -3.42 -9.35 -14.86
C LYS A 26 -4.08 -7.98 -14.67
N ILE A 27 -3.29 -6.90 -14.58
CA ILE A 27 -3.82 -5.52 -14.51
C ILE A 27 -4.53 -5.20 -15.82
N HIS A 28 -5.68 -4.52 -15.71
CA HIS A 28 -6.45 -4.07 -16.87
C HIS A 28 -5.57 -3.34 -17.90
N PRO A 29 -5.64 -3.68 -19.20
CA PRO A 29 -4.72 -3.16 -20.22
C PRO A 29 -4.64 -1.63 -20.29
N THR A 30 -5.74 -0.92 -20.02
CA THR A 30 -5.75 0.55 -20.03
C THR A 30 -5.02 1.18 -18.83
N LEU A 31 -4.94 0.47 -17.71
CA LEU A 31 -4.26 0.95 -16.50
C LEU A 31 -2.79 0.55 -16.50
N ARG A 32 -2.45 -0.60 -17.06
CA ARG A 32 -1.08 -1.15 -17.08
C ARG A 32 0.03 -0.19 -17.51
N PRO A 33 -0.08 0.60 -18.61
CA PRO A 33 0.98 1.52 -19.01
C PRO A 33 1.06 2.76 -18.10
N ALA A 34 0.00 2.99 -17.33
CA ALA A 34 -0.19 4.23 -16.59
C ALA A 34 0.13 4.02 -15.09
N ILE A 35 0.14 2.78 -14.59
CA ILE A 35 0.46 2.48 -13.20
C ILE A 35 1.75 1.68 -13.07
N THR A 36 2.58 2.06 -12.12
CA THR A 36 3.71 1.25 -11.65
C THR A 36 3.29 0.52 -10.39
N VAL A 37 3.49 -0.79 -10.36
CA VAL A 37 3.20 -1.63 -9.19
C VAL A 37 4.43 -2.47 -8.88
N VAL A 38 4.93 -2.36 -7.66
CA VAL A 38 5.98 -3.23 -7.14
C VAL A 38 5.45 -4.02 -5.96
N GLN A 39 6.00 -5.22 -5.79
CA GLN A 39 5.83 -6.00 -4.59
C GLN A 39 6.99 -5.71 -3.65
N ALA A 40 6.67 -5.13 -2.51
CA ALA A 40 7.57 -4.90 -1.41
C ALA A 40 7.46 -6.04 -0.39
N ASN A 41 8.58 -6.40 0.23
CA ASN A 41 8.64 -7.37 1.31
C ASN A 41 9.29 -6.72 2.53
N TYR A 42 8.62 -6.81 3.67
CA TYR A 42 9.16 -6.45 4.97
C TYR A 42 8.98 -7.62 5.94
N ARG A 43 10.06 -8.12 6.55
CA ARG A 43 10.01 -9.23 7.53
C ARG A 43 9.13 -10.43 7.11
N ARG A 44 9.16 -10.80 5.81
CA ARG A 44 8.36 -11.88 5.18
C ARG A 44 6.87 -11.57 4.97
N ALA A 45 6.44 -10.33 5.18
CA ALA A 45 5.11 -9.84 4.83
C ALA A 45 5.16 -9.14 3.47
N PRO A 46 4.55 -9.70 2.41
CA PRO A 46 4.47 -9.03 1.12
C PRO A 46 3.33 -8.00 1.12
N PHE A 47 3.57 -6.87 0.46
CA PHE A 47 2.55 -5.87 0.15
C PHE A 47 2.88 -5.21 -1.18
N LEU A 48 1.90 -4.57 -1.81
CA LEU A 48 2.09 -3.83 -3.04
C LEU A 48 2.28 -2.35 -2.76
N ILE A 49 3.15 -1.70 -3.54
CA ILE A 49 3.19 -0.24 -3.64
C ILE A 49 2.77 0.12 -5.05
N MET A 50 1.69 0.90 -5.18
CA MET A 50 1.22 1.42 -6.45
C MET A 50 1.53 2.90 -6.59
N ARG A 51 1.83 3.32 -7.81
CA ARG A 51 2.00 4.71 -8.21
C ARG A 51 1.40 4.93 -9.59
N THR A 52 0.71 6.03 -9.79
CA THR A 52 0.23 6.46 -11.11
C THR A 52 1.28 7.34 -11.79
N SER A 53 1.37 7.29 -13.12
CA SER A 53 2.26 8.16 -13.91
C SER A 53 1.71 9.58 -14.09
N TRP A 54 0.51 9.83 -13.58
CA TRP A 54 -0.16 11.13 -13.54
C TRP A 54 -0.68 11.38 -12.11
N HIS A 55 -0.96 12.64 -11.78
CA HIS A 55 -1.63 12.98 -10.52
C HIS A 55 -3.11 12.61 -10.61
N ALA A 56 -3.42 11.37 -10.24
CA ALA A 56 -4.78 10.88 -10.22
C ALA A 56 -5.56 11.50 -9.06
N ALA A 57 -6.84 11.77 -9.28
CA ALA A 57 -7.70 12.22 -8.19
C ALA A 57 -7.84 11.11 -7.15
N LEU A 58 -8.04 11.49 -5.88
CA LEU A 58 -8.17 10.53 -4.78
C LEU A 58 -9.21 9.41 -5.02
N PRO A 59 -10.39 9.67 -5.63
CA PRO A 59 -11.32 8.59 -5.97
C PRO A 59 -10.74 7.55 -6.93
N ASP A 60 -9.96 7.97 -7.92
CA ASP A 60 -9.33 7.07 -8.89
C ASP A 60 -8.21 6.26 -8.25
N LEU A 61 -7.37 6.91 -7.42
CA LEU A 61 -6.33 6.23 -6.65
C LEU A 61 -6.92 5.11 -5.78
N LYS A 62 -8.00 5.41 -5.05
CA LYS A 62 -8.71 4.43 -4.24
C LYS A 62 -9.28 3.28 -5.07
N ARG A 63 -9.86 3.58 -6.24
CA ARG A 63 -10.45 2.56 -7.11
C ARG A 63 -9.38 1.59 -7.63
N ILE A 64 -8.27 2.12 -8.12
CA ILE A 64 -7.14 1.32 -8.60
C ILE A 64 -6.56 0.49 -7.45
N GLN A 65 -6.39 1.11 -6.28
CA GLN A 65 -5.91 0.43 -5.08
C GLN A 65 -6.81 -0.75 -4.70
N ALA A 66 -8.13 -0.55 -4.63
CA ALA A 66 -9.08 -1.62 -4.30
C ALA A 66 -9.04 -2.76 -5.33
N SER A 67 -8.95 -2.43 -6.62
CA SER A 67 -8.81 -3.46 -7.67
C SER A 67 -7.50 -4.26 -7.55
N LEU A 68 -6.40 -3.62 -7.15
CA LEU A 68 -5.13 -4.32 -6.92
C LEU A 68 -5.18 -5.20 -5.66
N VAL A 69 -5.86 -4.76 -4.61
CA VAL A 69 -6.10 -5.57 -3.40
C VAL A 69 -6.90 -6.83 -3.76
N GLU A 70 -8.02 -6.66 -4.47
CA GLU A 70 -8.86 -7.79 -4.92
C GLU A 70 -8.10 -8.75 -5.84
N LEU A 71 -7.29 -8.22 -6.75
CA LEU A 71 -6.54 -9.02 -7.71
C LEU A 71 -5.39 -9.80 -7.07
N SER A 72 -4.72 -9.22 -6.07
CA SER A 72 -3.48 -9.75 -5.50
C SER A 72 -3.66 -10.47 -4.17
N GLY A 73 -4.74 -10.19 -3.44
CA GLY A 73 -4.92 -10.61 -2.06
C GLY A 73 -3.97 -9.94 -1.06
N MET A 74 -3.19 -8.93 -1.49
CA MET A 74 -2.18 -8.27 -0.67
C MET A 74 -2.60 -6.83 -0.31
N PRO A 75 -2.19 -6.31 0.87
CA PRO A 75 -2.31 -4.89 1.15
C PRO A 75 -1.64 -4.08 0.05
N THR A 76 -2.34 -3.08 -0.50
CA THR A 76 -1.81 -2.22 -1.57
C THR A 76 -1.74 -0.79 -1.10
N VAL A 77 -0.52 -0.25 -1.04
CA VAL A 77 -0.16 1.09 -0.59
C VAL A 77 -0.22 2.08 -1.75
N ILE A 78 -0.89 3.21 -1.56
CA ILE A 78 -0.90 4.33 -2.52
C ILE A 78 0.35 5.18 -2.29
N SER A 79 1.25 5.26 -3.28
CA SER A 79 2.30 6.28 -3.30
C SER A 79 1.83 7.49 -4.11
N GLU A 80 1.66 8.64 -3.46
CA GLU A 80 1.31 9.91 -4.10
C GLU A 80 1.92 11.09 -3.32
N THR A 81 2.70 11.92 -4.01
CA THR A 81 3.45 13.03 -3.40
C THR A 81 2.57 14.24 -3.11
N ASN A 82 1.44 14.40 -3.81
CA ASN A 82 0.57 15.58 -3.71
C ASN A 82 -0.69 15.37 -2.88
N LEU A 83 -0.68 14.47 -1.89
CA LEU A 83 -1.81 14.27 -1.00
C LEU A 83 -1.96 15.43 0.00
N GLU A 84 -3.04 16.20 -0.17
CA GLU A 84 -3.42 17.24 0.80
C GLU A 84 -3.63 16.63 2.20
N ARG A 85 -3.43 17.44 3.26
CA ARG A 85 -3.66 17.00 4.64
C ARG A 85 -5.04 16.36 4.83
N ARG A 86 -6.10 16.97 4.29
CA ARG A 86 -7.47 16.44 4.38
C ARG A 86 -7.63 15.10 3.65
N GLN A 87 -6.94 14.92 2.54
CA GLN A 87 -6.94 13.66 1.80
C GLN A 87 -6.24 12.56 2.60
N ARG A 88 -5.09 12.86 3.21
CA ARG A 88 -4.36 11.95 4.10
C ARG A 88 -5.20 11.55 5.32
N GLU A 89 -5.83 12.51 5.99
CA GLU A 89 -6.75 12.23 7.11
C GLU A 89 -7.92 11.34 6.68
N ARG A 90 -8.45 11.54 5.47
CA ARG A 90 -9.52 10.69 4.92
C ARG A 90 -9.04 9.26 4.66
N LEU A 91 -7.84 9.09 4.10
CA LEU A 91 -7.23 7.77 3.89
C LEU A 91 -6.99 7.05 5.23
N GLN A 92 -6.53 7.76 6.26
CA GLN A 92 -6.34 7.20 7.61
C GLN A 92 -7.65 6.73 8.24
N ARG A 93 -8.71 7.56 8.18
CA ARG A 93 -10.05 7.16 8.68
C ARG A 93 -10.57 5.91 7.99
N GLN A 94 -10.28 5.77 6.70
CA GLN A 94 -10.67 4.61 5.88
C GLN A 94 -9.67 3.45 5.96
N ARG A 95 -8.60 3.60 6.77
CA ARG A 95 -7.50 2.65 6.91
C ARG A 95 -6.86 2.21 5.58
N ILE A 96 -6.85 3.11 4.60
CA ILE A 96 -6.18 2.88 3.32
C ILE A 96 -4.71 3.26 3.48
N PRO A 97 -3.77 2.33 3.26
CA PRO A 97 -2.36 2.60 3.41
C PRO A 97 -1.86 3.55 2.33
N PHE A 98 -1.00 4.49 2.70
CA PHE A 98 -0.37 5.41 1.76
C PHE A 98 1.04 5.82 2.18
N ILE A 99 1.81 6.26 1.20
CA ILE A 99 3.11 6.91 1.35
C ILE A 99 3.03 8.24 0.62
N CYS A 100 3.39 9.30 1.33
CA CYS A 100 3.59 10.64 0.81
C CYS A 100 5.05 11.01 1.13
N PRO A 101 6.00 10.72 0.22
CA PRO A 101 7.43 10.86 0.50
C PRO A 101 7.80 12.25 1.04
N GLY A 102 8.67 12.27 2.05
CA GLY A 102 9.08 13.50 2.75
C GLY A 102 8.00 14.15 3.63
N ILE A 103 6.79 13.61 3.65
CA ILE A 103 5.66 14.19 4.40
C ILE A 103 5.12 13.21 5.44
N GLN A 104 4.66 12.03 5.01
CA GLN A 104 4.02 11.05 5.89
C GLN A 104 3.85 9.70 5.20
N ALA A 105 4.11 8.61 5.91
CA ALA A 105 3.59 7.29 5.60
C ALA A 105 2.56 6.84 6.66
N TYR A 106 1.58 6.06 6.22
CA TYR A 106 0.61 5.39 7.06
C TYR A 106 0.43 3.96 6.56
N LEU A 107 0.87 2.98 7.35
CA LEU A 107 0.90 1.56 6.99
C LEU A 107 0.19 0.74 8.07
N PRO A 108 -1.17 0.81 8.16
CA PRO A 108 -1.97 0.22 9.25
C PRO A 108 -1.90 -1.29 9.38
N PHE A 109 -1.33 -1.99 8.39
CA PHE A 109 -1.08 -3.43 8.44
C PHE A 109 0.27 -3.78 9.07
N MET A 110 1.07 -2.76 9.46
CA MET A 110 2.37 -2.92 10.10
C MET A 110 2.35 -2.69 11.63
N ASP A 111 1.17 -2.50 12.24
CA ASP A 111 1.05 -2.24 13.69
C ASP A 111 1.66 -3.37 14.55
N GLU A 112 2.21 -3.01 15.72
CA GLU A 112 3.06 -3.82 16.61
C GLU A 112 2.48 -5.19 17.02
N GLU A 113 1.15 -5.30 17.15
CA GLU A 113 0.47 -6.54 17.56
C GLU A 113 0.64 -7.66 16.53
N TYR A 114 0.87 -7.32 15.27
CA TYR A 114 1.00 -8.29 14.18
C TYR A 114 2.40 -8.91 14.09
N TRP A 115 3.39 -8.29 14.74
CA TRP A 115 4.82 -8.63 14.55
C TRP A 115 5.63 -8.69 15.85
N SER A 116 4.99 -8.74 17.02
CA SER A 116 5.72 -8.99 18.27
C SER A 116 6.43 -10.35 18.18
N ASP A 117 7.73 -10.39 18.50
CA ASP A 117 8.58 -11.59 18.42
C ASP A 117 8.16 -12.75 19.36
N THR A 118 7.05 -12.62 20.08
CA THR A 118 6.35 -13.73 20.70
C THR A 118 5.50 -14.43 19.63
N PRO A 119 5.80 -15.69 19.25
CA PRO A 119 5.05 -16.42 18.24
C PRO A 119 3.69 -16.81 18.84
N ASP A 120 2.75 -15.87 18.88
CA ASP A 120 1.38 -16.22 19.21
C ASP A 120 0.78 -16.96 18.02
N THR A 121 0.17 -18.10 18.31
CA THR A 121 -0.14 -19.18 17.35
C THR A 121 -1.33 -18.84 16.43
N TYR A 122 -1.62 -17.56 16.27
CA TYR A 122 -2.69 -17.02 15.45
C TYR A 122 -2.11 -15.93 14.56
N VAL A 123 -1.43 -16.35 13.50
CA VAL A 123 -1.32 -15.52 12.30
C VAL A 123 -2.75 -15.24 11.86
N LYS A 124 -3.30 -14.07 12.21
CA LYS A 124 -4.58 -13.62 11.68
C LYS A 124 -4.39 -13.46 10.19
N THR A 125 -4.80 -14.45 9.40
CA THR A 125 -4.80 -14.35 7.94
C THR A 125 -5.49 -13.05 7.56
N TYR A 126 -4.75 -12.15 6.90
CA TYR A 126 -5.29 -10.92 6.36
C TYR A 126 -6.40 -11.29 5.36
N ASP A 127 -7.64 -10.92 5.68
CA ASP A 127 -8.72 -10.89 4.70
C ASP A 127 -8.76 -9.47 4.08
N PRO A 128 -8.30 -9.30 2.83
CA PRO A 128 -8.32 -8.01 2.15
C PRO A 128 -9.72 -7.41 2.02
N HIS A 129 -10.78 -8.21 2.13
CA HIS A 129 -12.16 -7.81 1.95
C HIS A 129 -12.86 -7.39 3.24
N GLU A 130 -12.29 -7.69 4.42
CA GLU A 130 -12.87 -7.27 5.71
C GLU A 130 -12.80 -5.74 5.89
N TRP A 131 -11.76 -5.12 5.33
CA TRP A 131 -11.52 -3.68 5.42
C TRP A 131 -12.35 -2.85 4.43
N ALA A 132 -12.74 -3.44 3.30
CA ALA A 132 -13.59 -2.78 2.30
C ALA A 132 -15.04 -2.60 2.76
N GLN A 133 -15.44 -3.24 3.87
CA GLN A 133 -16.80 -3.29 4.40
C GLN A 133 -17.06 -2.32 5.56
N LEU A 134 -16.09 -1.47 5.93
CA LEU A 134 -16.34 -0.36 6.84
C LEU A 134 -17.04 0.77 6.05
N GLU A 135 -18.34 0.59 5.80
CA GLU A 135 -19.22 1.58 5.19
C GLU A 135 -19.62 2.69 6.19
N ASP A 136 -19.55 3.93 5.67
CA ASP A 136 -20.05 5.26 6.10
C ASP A 136 -19.82 5.80 7.53
#